data_AF-A0ABD2NUF2-F1
#
_entry.id   AF-A0ABD2NUF2-F1
#
_cell.length_a   1.000
_cell.length_b   1.000
_cell.length_c   1.000
_cell.angle_alpha   90.00
_cell.angle_beta   90.00
_cell.angle_gamma   90.00
#
_symmetry.space_group_name_H-M   'P 1'
#
loop_
_entity.id
_entity.type
_entity.pdbx_description
1 polymer ?
#
loop_
_entity_poly.entity_id
_entity_poly.type
_entity_poly.pdbx_seq_one_letter_code
_entity_poly.pdbx_strand_id
1 'polypeptide(L)'
;MVAYGPTLLAMALNLDGVHIFKEPKATYTGPYLSCFIFMLAVFVLLTHLDVYPCYFRKMWWCGDLIVQFLFAQLMYEYLLADFWFPVEEALSCLITHIVEVLDQWDQSESLKSILETLKCETTGIVCSYLLSCFFFLASLHITKVIDVRILDCGFCPFAQDIYERAEDFLITFLKNLGSMKSCSRPKKSKLKCNECPTTSCKKKNFDESEDDDSGKWEPPKKCGRRRC
;
A
#
# COMPACT_ATOMS: atom_id res chain seq x y z
N MET A 1 -23.36 3.51 -1.49
CA MET A 1 -22.52 4.18 -2.52
C MET A 1 -21.36 4.79 -1.74
N VAL A 2 -20.13 4.34 -1.99
CA VAL A 2 -18.97 4.85 -1.24
C VAL A 2 -18.68 6.25 -1.79
N ALA A 3 -18.90 7.28 -0.97
CA ALA A 3 -18.59 8.64 -1.36
C ALA A 3 -17.08 8.84 -1.20
N TYR A 4 -16.33 8.67 -2.28
CA TYR A 4 -14.88 8.97 -2.29
C TYR A 4 -14.60 10.48 -2.20
N GLY A 5 -15.59 11.31 -2.58
CA GLY A 5 -15.49 12.76 -2.66
C GLY A 5 -15.03 13.43 -1.35
N PRO A 6 -15.71 13.21 -0.21
CA PRO A 6 -15.30 13.79 1.07
C PRO A 6 -13.85 13.48 1.46
N THR A 7 -13.43 12.22 1.34
CA THR A 7 -12.05 11.81 1.66
C THR A 7 -11.03 12.42 0.70
N LEU A 8 -11.36 12.48 -0.60
CA LEU A 8 -10.50 13.08 -1.61
C LEU A 8 -10.34 14.59 -1.39
N LEU A 9 -11.43 15.28 -1.03
CA LEU A 9 -11.41 16.70 -0.70
C LEU A 9 -10.55 16.97 0.55
N ALA A 10 -10.67 16.14 1.59
CA ALA A 10 -9.83 16.23 2.77
C ALA A 10 -8.33 16.04 2.43
N MET A 11 -8.02 15.07 1.57
CA MET A 11 -6.65 14.86 1.08
C MET A 11 -6.12 16.08 0.32
N ALA A 12 -6.94 16.67 -0.57
CA ALA A 12 -6.58 17.85 -1.34
C ALA A 12 -6.30 19.06 -0.43
N LEU A 13 -7.14 19.30 0.59
CA LEU A 13 -6.91 20.38 1.54
C LEU A 13 -5.60 20.21 2.33
N ASN A 14 -5.27 18.98 2.75
CA ASN A 14 -4.01 18.71 3.42
C ASN A 14 -2.80 18.90 2.49
N LEU A 15 -2.94 18.59 1.20
CA LEU A 15 -1.91 18.87 0.19
C LEU A 15 -1.69 20.36 -0.04
N ASP A 16 -2.77 21.16 0.02
CA ASP A 16 -2.73 22.62 -0.08
C ASP A 16 -2.23 23.30 1.21
N GLY A 17 -1.95 22.52 2.27
CA GLY A 17 -1.49 23.03 3.57
C GLY A 17 -2.60 23.68 4.41
N VAL A 18 -3.86 23.40 4.11
CA VAL A 18 -5.01 23.90 4.87
C VAL A 18 -5.35 22.90 5.98
N HIS A 19 -5.08 23.31 7.23
CA HIS A 19 -5.37 22.52 8.43
C HIS A 19 -6.55 23.11 9.21
N ILE A 20 -7.45 22.25 9.69
CA ILE A 20 -8.67 22.63 10.43
C ILE A 20 -8.52 22.32 11.91
N PHE A 21 -8.01 21.14 12.28
CA PHE A 21 -7.98 20.67 13.66
C PHE A 21 -6.58 20.77 14.30
N LYS A 22 -5.53 20.46 13.54
CA LYS A 22 -4.18 20.35 14.05
C LYS A 22 -3.15 20.72 13.01
N GLU A 23 -2.38 21.76 13.30
CA GLU A 23 -1.20 22.13 12.54
C GLU A 23 0.00 21.24 12.93
N PRO A 24 0.83 20.81 11.97
CA PRO A 24 2.07 20.10 12.27
C PRO A 24 3.04 21.03 13.02
N LYS A 25 3.64 20.52 14.11
CA LYS A 25 4.52 21.29 14.98
C LYS A 25 5.85 21.70 14.33
N ALA A 26 6.28 20.95 13.31
CA ALA A 26 7.54 21.18 12.63
C ALA A 26 7.27 21.70 11.22
N THR A 27 8.08 22.67 10.78
CA THR A 27 8.15 23.04 9.36
C THR A 27 8.70 21.84 8.61
N TYR A 28 7.82 21.07 7.98
CA TYR A 28 8.21 19.89 7.22
C TYR A 28 9.06 20.31 6.02
N THR A 29 10.34 19.96 6.04
CA THR A 29 11.29 20.16 4.94
C THR A 29 11.50 18.91 4.09
N GLY A 30 10.74 17.84 4.37
CA GLY A 30 10.91 16.56 3.68
C GLY A 30 10.36 16.56 2.25
N PRO A 31 10.61 15.47 1.50
CA PRO A 31 10.16 15.33 0.12
C PRO A 31 8.63 15.32 0.03
N TYR A 32 8.06 16.31 -0.67
CA TYR A 32 6.61 16.45 -0.90
C TYR A 32 5.98 15.20 -1.49
N LEU A 33 6.66 14.54 -2.44
CA LEU A 33 6.13 13.37 -3.12
C LEU A 33 6.03 12.15 -2.18
N SER A 34 6.90 12.03 -1.18
CA SER A 34 6.81 10.94 -0.18
C SER A 34 5.57 11.10 0.69
N CYS A 35 5.32 12.32 1.17
CA CYS A 35 4.10 12.68 1.90
C CYS A 35 2.83 12.44 1.05
N PHE A 36 2.88 12.76 -0.25
CA PHE A 36 1.80 12.45 -1.18
C PHE A 36 1.51 10.94 -1.30
N ILE A 37 2.55 10.11 -1.45
CA ILE A 37 2.40 8.64 -1.50
C ILE A 37 1.81 8.12 -0.19
N PHE A 38 2.24 8.63 0.96
CA PHE A 38 1.67 8.29 2.24
C PHE A 38 0.19 8.69 2.35
N MET A 39 -0.18 9.90 1.92
CA MET A 39 -1.58 10.33 1.90
C MET A 39 -2.45 9.49 0.96
N LEU A 40 -1.91 9.03 -0.17
CA LEU A 40 -2.58 8.05 -1.02
C LEU A 40 -2.78 6.71 -0.30
N ALA A 41 -1.81 6.26 0.50
CA ALA A 41 -1.96 5.06 1.32
C ALA A 41 -3.10 5.21 2.33
N VAL A 42 -3.17 6.36 3.01
CA VAL A 42 -4.25 6.70 3.95
C VAL A 42 -5.59 6.83 3.21
N PHE A 43 -5.61 7.40 2.02
CA PHE A 43 -6.80 7.48 1.18
C PHE A 43 -7.37 6.10 0.87
N VAL A 44 -6.52 5.18 0.42
CA VAL A 44 -6.89 3.78 0.14
C VAL A 44 -7.42 3.11 1.41
N LEU A 45 -6.76 3.31 2.55
CA LEU A 45 -7.23 2.78 3.85
C LEU A 45 -8.61 3.33 4.20
N LEU A 46 -8.80 4.65 4.23
CA LEU A 46 -10.05 5.29 4.63
C LEU A 46 -11.22 4.97 3.71
N THR A 47 -10.95 4.68 2.44
CA THR A 47 -12.00 4.36 1.46
C THR A 47 -12.39 2.89 1.45
N HIS A 48 -11.49 1.99 1.85
CA HIS A 48 -11.74 0.54 1.89
C HIS A 48 -12.07 0.00 3.28
N LEU A 49 -11.49 0.57 4.33
CA LEU A 49 -11.89 0.28 5.70
C LEU A 49 -13.16 1.08 5.97
N ASP A 50 -14.22 0.39 6.39
CA ASP A 50 -15.44 1.01 6.92
C ASP A 50 -15.16 1.67 8.30
N VAL A 51 -14.15 2.55 8.39
CA VAL A 51 -13.74 3.24 9.63
C VAL A 51 -14.88 4.11 10.16
N TYR A 52 -15.74 4.58 9.25
CA TYR A 52 -16.88 5.40 9.59
C TYR A 52 -17.98 4.60 10.32
N PRO A 53 -18.32 4.97 11.58
CA PRO A 53 -19.29 4.24 12.37
C PRO A 53 -20.67 4.16 11.70
N CYS A 54 -21.26 2.97 11.70
CA CYS A 54 -22.57 2.71 11.08
C CYS A 54 -23.69 3.61 11.64
N TYR A 55 -23.55 4.10 12.86
CA TYR A 55 -24.55 4.96 13.52
C TYR A 55 -24.73 6.30 12.81
N PHE A 56 -23.65 6.89 12.27
CA PHE A 56 -23.73 8.18 11.60
C PHE A 56 -24.25 8.09 10.16
N ARG A 57 -24.23 6.89 9.56
CA ARG A 57 -24.77 6.63 8.20
C ARG A 57 -26.28 6.84 8.09
N LYS A 58 -27.00 6.94 9.21
CA LYS A 58 -28.46 7.13 9.24
C LYS A 58 -28.90 8.60 9.23
N MET A 59 -27.96 9.56 9.24
CA MET A 59 -28.28 10.98 9.16
C MET A 59 -28.73 11.40 7.75
N TRP A 60 -29.23 12.63 7.63
CA TRP A 60 -29.56 13.23 6.33
C TRP A 60 -28.34 13.20 5.40
N TRP A 61 -28.59 13.03 4.09
CA TRP A 61 -27.54 12.80 3.09
C TRP A 61 -26.40 13.84 3.14
N CYS A 62 -26.74 15.12 3.28
CA CYS A 62 -25.72 16.18 3.40
C CYS A 62 -24.92 16.09 4.71
N GLY A 63 -25.57 15.70 5.81
CA GLY A 63 -24.90 15.52 7.11
C GLY A 63 -23.88 14.40 7.06
N ASP A 64 -24.23 13.27 6.42
CA ASP A 64 -23.30 12.15 6.25
C ASP A 64 -22.03 12.54 5.48
N LEU A 65 -22.16 13.33 4.40
CA LEU A 65 -21.02 13.83 3.63
C LEU A 65 -20.11 14.76 4.46
N ILE A 66 -20.70 15.67 5.23
CA ILE A 66 -19.95 16.60 6.07
C ILE A 66 -19.21 15.86 7.17
N VAL A 67 -19.86 14.93 7.87
CA VAL A 67 -19.22 14.16 8.95
C VAL A 67 -18.12 13.25 8.39
N GLN A 68 -18.32 12.63 7.23
CA GLN A 68 -17.26 11.87 6.55
C GLN A 68 -16.07 12.75 6.19
N PHE A 69 -16.31 13.96 5.66
CA PHE A 69 -15.24 14.91 5.35
C PHE A 69 -14.46 15.31 6.60
N LEU A 70 -15.14 15.73 7.67
CA LEU A 70 -14.50 16.15 8.92
C LEU A 70 -13.72 15.01 9.56
N PHE A 71 -14.26 13.79 9.52
CA PHE A 71 -13.56 12.62 10.04
C PHE A 71 -12.32 12.27 9.20
N ALA A 72 -12.42 12.30 7.88
CA ALA A 72 -11.28 12.07 7.00
C ALA A 72 -10.19 13.14 7.22
N GLN A 73 -10.58 14.41 7.29
CA GLN A 73 -9.68 15.53 7.58
C GLN A 73 -8.96 15.35 8.91
N LEU A 74 -9.70 15.00 9.97
CA LEU A 74 -9.15 14.70 11.28
C LEU A 74 -8.12 13.56 11.20
N MET A 75 -8.45 12.46 10.51
CA MET A 75 -7.53 11.33 10.36
C MET A 75 -6.26 11.72 9.60
N TYR A 76 -6.37 12.49 8.50
CA TYR A 76 -5.20 12.96 7.76
C TYR A 76 -4.28 13.82 8.63
N GLU A 77 -4.83 14.82 9.32
CA GLU A 77 -4.03 15.75 10.13
C GLU A 77 -3.33 15.01 11.29
N TYR A 78 -4.03 14.09 11.97
CA TYR A 78 -3.42 13.30 13.04
C TYR A 78 -2.38 12.32 12.50
N LEU A 79 -2.67 11.60 11.41
CA LEU A 79 -1.72 10.66 10.82
C LEU A 79 -0.49 11.38 10.26
N LEU A 80 -0.63 12.60 9.73
CA LEU A 80 0.51 13.38 9.28
C LEU A 80 1.33 13.91 10.47
N ALA A 81 0.68 14.61 11.40
CA ALA A 81 1.36 15.32 12.48
C ALA A 81 1.92 14.39 13.57
N ASP A 82 1.20 13.33 13.95
CA ASP A 82 1.58 12.47 15.07
C ASP A 82 2.25 11.16 14.63
N PHE A 83 2.11 10.77 13.36
CA PHE A 83 2.64 9.50 12.89
C PHE A 83 3.67 9.68 11.77
N TRP A 84 3.29 10.26 10.63
CA TRP A 84 4.16 10.32 9.46
C TRP A 84 5.41 11.16 9.68
N PHE A 85 5.27 12.44 10.06
CA PHE A 85 6.42 13.33 10.23
C PHE A 85 7.39 12.85 11.33
N PRO A 86 6.92 12.43 12.52
CA PRO A 86 7.83 11.90 13.54
C PRO A 86 8.55 10.62 13.11
N VAL A 87 7.90 9.72 12.36
CA VAL A 87 8.53 8.49 11.87
C VAL A 87 9.57 8.80 10.79
N GLU A 88 9.28 9.73 9.89
CA GLU A 88 10.22 10.16 8.85
C GLU A 88 11.45 10.87 9.44
N GLU A 89 11.24 11.72 10.44
CA GLU A 89 12.32 12.37 11.20
C GLU A 89 13.17 11.32 11.94
N ALA A 90 12.52 10.39 12.65
CA ALA A 90 13.21 9.32 13.37
C ALA A 90 14.01 8.41 12.43
N LEU A 91 13.49 8.10 11.23
CA LEU A 91 14.21 7.33 10.22
C LEU A 91 15.46 8.07 9.74
N SER A 92 15.33 9.38 9.50
CA SER A 92 16.45 10.23 9.08
C SER A 92 17.53 10.28 10.16
N CYS A 93 17.16 10.48 11.42
CA CYS A 93 18.09 10.45 12.56
C CYS A 93 18.73 9.08 12.78
N LEU A 94 17.99 8.00 12.56
CA LEU A 94 18.50 6.64 12.70
C LEU A 94 19.58 6.36 11.65
N ILE A 95 19.40 6.81 10.41
CA ILE A 95 20.40 6.66 9.35
C ILE A 95 21.69 7.42 9.72
N THR A 96 21.57 8.68 10.16
CA THR A 96 22.76 9.45 10.57
C THR A 96 23.46 8.80 11.75
N HIS A 97 22.72 8.26 12.72
CA HIS A 97 23.32 7.59 13.87
C HIS A 97 24.04 6.29 13.49
N ILE A 98 23.46 5.47 12.61
CA ILE A 98 24.12 4.25 12.10
C ILE A 98 25.43 4.60 11.42
N VAL A 99 25.43 5.65 10.60
CA VAL A 99 26.63 6.13 9.92
C VAL A 99 27.70 6.56 10.92
N GLU A 100 27.35 7.33 11.94
CA GLU A 100 28.30 7.77 12.98
C GLU A 100 28.91 6.57 13.73
N VAL A 101 28.10 5.56 14.06
CA VAL A 101 28.59 4.35 14.73
C VAL A 101 29.52 3.53 13.82
N LEU A 102 29.17 3.40 12.53
CA LEU A 102 30.01 2.70 11.55
C LEU A 102 31.35 3.42 11.32
N ASP A 103 31.35 4.75 11.25
CA ASP A 103 32.54 5.60 11.12
C ASP A 103 33.49 5.45 12.34
N GLN A 104 32.91 5.21 13.54
CA GLN A 104 33.69 4.94 14.75
C GLN A 104 34.26 3.51 14.79
N TRP A 105 33.58 2.54 14.21
CA TRP A 105 33.98 1.12 14.24
C TRP A 105 35.04 0.74 13.21
N ASP A 106 35.04 1.36 12.04
CA ASP A 106 36.02 1.05 10.99
C ASP A 106 36.55 2.31 10.32
N GLN A 107 37.81 2.65 10.62
CA GLN A 107 38.52 3.77 10.00
C GLN A 107 39.14 3.42 8.63
N SER A 108 38.81 2.25 8.08
CA SER A 108 39.31 1.84 6.76
C SER A 108 38.90 2.83 5.68
N GLU A 109 39.83 3.19 4.79
CA GLU A 109 39.52 4.07 3.64
C GLU A 109 38.48 3.46 2.68
N SER A 110 38.34 2.12 2.70
CA SER A 110 37.34 1.39 1.92
C SER A 110 35.89 1.73 2.28
N LEU A 111 35.59 2.03 3.54
CA LEU A 111 34.22 2.35 3.97
C LEU A 111 33.89 3.84 3.89
N LYS A 112 34.89 4.74 3.82
CA LYS A 112 34.67 6.19 3.78
C LYS A 112 33.75 6.61 2.63
N SER A 113 33.96 6.07 1.43
CA SER A 113 33.13 6.42 0.27
C SER A 113 31.65 5.98 0.42
N ILE A 114 31.42 4.84 1.08
CA ILE A 114 30.07 4.35 1.38
C ILE A 114 29.42 5.22 2.46
N LEU A 115 30.16 5.51 3.54
CA LEU A 115 29.72 6.40 4.62
C LEU A 115 29.38 7.81 4.12
N GLU A 116 30.18 8.38 3.24
CA GLU A 116 29.91 9.68 2.60
C GLU A 116 28.61 9.64 1.77
N THR A 117 28.37 8.54 1.07
CA THR A 117 27.12 8.34 0.32
C THR A 117 25.92 8.26 1.27
N LEU A 118 26.04 7.53 2.39
CA LEU A 118 24.98 7.45 3.39
C LEU A 118 24.74 8.79 4.13
N LYS A 119 25.78 9.61 4.33
CA LYS A 119 25.66 10.96 4.91
C LYS A 119 24.95 11.94 3.97
N CYS A 120 24.83 11.63 2.68
CA CYS A 120 24.21 12.52 1.72
C CYS A 120 22.70 12.67 2.01
N GLU A 121 22.18 13.90 1.92
CA GLU A 121 20.75 14.20 2.06
C GLU A 121 19.86 13.36 1.12
N THR A 122 20.41 12.97 -0.02
CA THR A 122 19.75 12.09 -0.99
C THR A 122 19.38 10.73 -0.40
N THR A 123 20.18 10.18 0.52
CA THR A 123 19.88 8.92 1.20
C THR A 123 18.64 9.05 2.08
N GLY A 124 18.51 10.15 2.83
CA GLY A 124 17.31 10.43 3.63
C GLY A 124 16.06 10.52 2.76
N ILE A 125 16.15 11.20 1.61
CA ILE A 125 15.07 11.30 0.63
C ILE A 125 14.66 9.91 0.10
N VAL A 126 15.63 9.09 -0.30
CA VAL A 126 15.38 7.71 -0.79
C VAL A 126 14.72 6.87 0.29
N CYS A 127 15.21 6.93 1.53
CA CYS A 127 14.63 6.20 2.65
C CYS A 127 13.19 6.64 2.96
N SER A 128 12.89 7.94 2.88
CA SER A 128 11.52 8.44 3.00
C SER A 128 10.62 7.87 1.90
N TYR A 129 11.07 7.84 0.64
CA TYR A 129 10.32 7.21 -0.46
C TYR A 129 10.10 5.72 -0.28
N LEU A 130 11.11 4.98 0.19
CA LEU A 130 10.98 3.56 0.47
C LEU A 130 9.97 3.32 1.60
N LEU A 131 9.99 4.16 2.63
CA LEU A 131 9.04 4.10 3.74
C LEU A 131 7.60 4.39 3.27
N SER A 132 7.37 5.46 2.50
CA SER A 132 6.03 5.78 1.98
C SER A 132 5.52 4.70 1.02
N CYS A 133 6.38 4.19 0.13
CA CYS A 133 6.05 3.05 -0.73
C CYS A 133 5.70 1.80 0.08
N PHE A 134 6.43 1.53 1.17
CA PHE A 134 6.13 0.41 2.06
C PHE A 134 4.75 0.54 2.69
N PHE A 135 4.39 1.72 3.23
CA PHE A 135 3.05 1.97 3.77
C PHE A 135 1.96 1.85 2.72
N PHE A 136 2.22 2.33 1.50
CA PHE A 136 1.28 2.20 0.38
C PHE A 136 1.07 0.74 -0.05
N LEU A 137 2.13 -0.05 -0.14
CA LEU A 137 2.02 -1.48 -0.42
C LEU A 137 1.31 -2.22 0.72
N ALA A 138 1.60 -1.86 1.98
CA ALA A 138 0.94 -2.42 3.14
C ALA A 138 -0.56 -2.09 3.14
N SER A 139 -0.96 -0.86 2.80
CA SER A 139 -2.38 -0.49 2.70
C SER A 139 -3.10 -1.26 1.59
N LEU A 140 -2.47 -1.40 0.42
CA LEU A 140 -3.00 -2.21 -0.68
C LEU A 140 -3.12 -3.68 -0.30
N HIS A 141 -2.18 -4.21 0.50
CA HIS A 141 -2.24 -5.57 0.99
C HIS A 141 -3.38 -5.78 2.01
N ILE A 142 -3.49 -4.88 3.00
CA ILE A 142 -4.54 -4.93 4.03
C ILE A 142 -5.93 -4.83 3.41
N THR A 143 -6.08 -3.98 2.40
CA THR A 143 -7.35 -3.79 1.67
C THR A 143 -7.62 -4.93 0.66
N LYS A 144 -6.75 -5.94 0.61
CA LYS A 144 -6.80 -7.10 -0.30
C LYS A 144 -6.84 -6.70 -1.78
N VAL A 145 -6.34 -5.51 -2.09
CA VAL A 145 -6.14 -5.08 -3.47
C VAL A 145 -4.99 -5.89 -4.06
N ILE A 146 -3.88 -6.08 -3.33
CA ILE A 146 -2.73 -6.90 -3.75
C ILE A 146 -2.65 -8.19 -2.94
N ASP A 147 -2.37 -9.31 -3.62
CA ASP A 147 -2.04 -10.59 -2.98
C ASP A 147 -0.52 -10.81 -2.96
N VAL A 148 0.09 -10.62 -1.79
CA VAL A 148 1.54 -10.78 -1.60
C VAL A 148 1.99 -12.24 -1.79
N ARG A 149 1.06 -13.21 -1.76
CA ARG A 149 1.37 -14.62 -2.06
C ARG A 149 1.89 -14.84 -3.47
N ILE A 150 1.59 -13.91 -4.40
CA ILE A 150 2.11 -13.97 -5.77
C ILE A 150 3.62 -13.77 -5.80
N LEU A 151 4.22 -13.18 -4.76
CA LEU A 151 5.66 -13.03 -4.62
C LEU A 151 6.38 -14.39 -4.58
N ASP A 152 5.71 -15.46 -4.12
CA ASP A 152 6.25 -16.82 -4.14
C ASP A 152 6.51 -17.33 -5.57
N CYS A 153 5.82 -16.75 -6.57
CA CYS A 153 6.02 -17.02 -8.00
C CYS A 153 7.15 -16.18 -8.63
N GLY A 154 7.78 -15.27 -7.86
CA GLY A 154 8.87 -14.39 -8.29
C GLY A 154 8.49 -12.91 -8.39
N PHE A 155 9.51 -12.05 -8.50
CA PHE A 155 9.33 -10.59 -8.52
C PHE A 155 8.61 -10.08 -9.77
N CYS A 156 8.98 -10.58 -10.97
CA CYS A 156 8.37 -10.14 -12.23
C CYS A 156 6.84 -10.34 -12.28
N PRO A 157 6.29 -11.54 -11.98
CA PRO A 157 4.83 -11.72 -11.97
C PRO A 157 4.14 -10.91 -10.88
N PHE A 158 4.78 -10.71 -9.73
CA PHE A 158 4.27 -9.85 -8.67
C PHE A 158 4.18 -8.38 -9.11
N ALA A 159 5.24 -7.84 -9.71
CA ALA A 159 5.26 -6.46 -10.21
C ALA A 159 4.20 -6.24 -11.30
N GLN A 160 3.98 -7.23 -12.18
CA GLN A 160 2.92 -7.18 -13.18
C GLN A 160 1.52 -7.18 -12.54
N ASP A 161 1.25 -8.03 -11.55
CA ASP A 161 -0.04 -8.05 -10.84
C ASP A 161 -0.30 -6.70 -10.14
N ILE A 162 0.71 -6.11 -9.50
CA ILE A 162 0.61 -4.77 -8.91
C ILE A 162 0.21 -3.74 -9.97
N TYR A 163 0.91 -3.74 -11.11
CA TYR A 163 0.65 -2.78 -12.18
C TYR A 163 -0.77 -2.93 -12.74
N GLU A 164 -1.20 -4.15 -13.06
CA GLU A 164 -2.53 -4.44 -13.60
C GLU A 164 -3.64 -4.01 -12.62
N ARG A 165 -3.47 -4.30 -11.33
CA ARG A 165 -4.46 -3.92 -10.31
C ARG A 165 -4.47 -2.45 -9.98
N ALA A 166 -3.30 -1.81 -9.96
CA ALA A 166 -3.22 -0.35 -9.81
C ALA A 166 -3.90 0.35 -10.99
N GLU A 167 -3.72 -0.14 -12.21
CA GLU A 167 -4.40 0.37 -13.40
C GLU A 167 -5.92 0.18 -13.29
N ASP A 168 -6.40 -1.02 -12.94
CA ASP A 168 -7.83 -1.31 -12.77
C ASP A 168 -8.46 -0.48 -11.64
N PHE A 169 -7.74 -0.28 -10.54
CA PHE A 169 -8.15 0.59 -9.44
C PHE A 169 -8.29 2.03 -9.92
N LEU A 170 -7.28 2.56 -10.61
CA LEU A 170 -7.27 3.93 -11.12
C LEU A 170 -8.40 4.16 -12.13
N ILE A 171 -8.64 3.20 -13.03
CA ILE A 171 -9.77 3.25 -13.96
C ILE A 171 -11.11 3.24 -13.23
N THR A 172 -11.27 2.37 -12.23
CA THR A 172 -12.51 2.29 -11.43
C THR A 172 -12.73 3.58 -10.65
N PHE A 173 -11.65 4.13 -10.10
CA PHE A 173 -11.65 5.38 -9.37
C PHE A 173 -12.06 6.56 -10.26
N LEU A 174 -11.44 6.71 -11.45
CA LEU A 174 -11.80 7.74 -12.43
C LEU A 174 -13.25 7.61 -12.90
N LYS A 175 -13.72 6.38 -13.14
CA LYS A 175 -15.13 6.13 -13.50
C LYS A 175 -16.09 6.59 -12.42
N ASN A 176 -15.73 6.39 -11.16
CA ASN A 176 -16.55 6.82 -10.02
C ASN A 176 -16.50 8.34 -9.81
N LEU A 177 -15.43 9.02 -10.22
CA LEU A 177 -15.28 10.47 -10.10
C LEU A 177 -16.03 11.27 -11.18
N GLY A 178 -16.28 10.70 -12.35
CA GLY A 178 -17.09 11.38 -13.36
C GLY A 178 -17.54 10.45 -14.47
N SER A 179 -18.86 10.24 -14.57
CA SER A 179 -19.72 9.83 -15.71
C SER A 179 -19.11 9.25 -17.00
N MET A 180 -17.97 8.57 -16.96
CA MET A 180 -17.38 7.90 -18.11
C MET A 180 -18.28 6.74 -18.46
N LYS A 181 -19.09 6.92 -19.51
CA LYS A 181 -19.86 5.85 -20.13
C LYS A 181 -18.88 4.75 -20.54
N SER A 182 -19.05 3.59 -19.91
CA SER A 182 -18.16 2.44 -20.00
C SER A 182 -17.93 1.98 -21.44
N CYS A 183 -16.68 2.01 -21.91
CA CYS A 183 -16.20 1.00 -22.85
C CYS A 183 -15.80 -0.23 -22.03
N SER A 184 -16.63 -1.27 -22.08
CA SER A 184 -16.41 -2.55 -21.41
C SER A 184 -15.09 -3.14 -21.90
N ARG A 185 -14.06 -3.20 -21.04
CA ARG A 185 -12.85 -3.96 -21.36
C ARG A 185 -13.23 -5.44 -21.49
N PRO A 186 -12.76 -6.15 -22.53
CA PRO A 186 -12.97 -7.58 -22.64
C PRO A 186 -12.37 -8.27 -21.42
N LYS A 187 -13.10 -9.21 -20.81
CA LYS A 187 -12.62 -10.04 -19.70
C LYS A 187 -11.29 -10.68 -20.12
N LYS A 188 -10.17 -10.16 -19.63
CA LYS A 188 -8.88 -10.84 -19.78
C LYS A 188 -8.99 -12.17 -19.05
N SER A 189 -8.80 -13.25 -19.81
CA SER A 189 -8.71 -14.60 -19.30
C SER A 189 -7.70 -14.62 -18.16
N LYS A 190 -8.13 -15.12 -16.99
CA LYS A 190 -7.26 -15.34 -15.82
C LYS A 190 -5.90 -15.82 -16.32
N LEU A 191 -4.84 -15.10 -15.93
CA LEU A 191 -3.47 -15.60 -16.07
C LEU A 191 -3.48 -17.02 -15.50
N LYS A 192 -3.50 -18.03 -16.36
CA LYS A 192 -3.06 -19.35 -15.94
C LYS A 192 -1.58 -19.13 -15.70
N CYS A 193 -1.14 -19.27 -14.45
CA CYS A 193 0.25 -19.62 -14.17
C CYS A 193 0.49 -20.97 -14.88
N ASN A 194 0.72 -20.91 -16.19
CA ASN A 194 1.35 -21.98 -16.91
C ASN A 194 2.74 -22.02 -16.30
N GLU A 195 2.95 -23.05 -15.50
CA GLU A 195 4.23 -23.65 -15.14
C GLU A 195 5.42 -22.75 -15.48
N CYS A 196 5.98 -22.09 -14.46
CA CYS A 196 7.35 -21.61 -14.56
C CYS A 196 8.19 -22.77 -15.13
N PRO A 197 8.87 -22.60 -16.27
CA PRO A 197 9.86 -23.57 -16.71
C PRO A 197 10.92 -23.57 -15.63
N THR A 198 10.85 -24.56 -14.75
CA THR A 198 11.91 -24.89 -13.80
C THR A 198 13.03 -25.55 -14.61
N THR A 199 13.66 -24.78 -15.50
CA THR A 199 14.95 -25.19 -16.03
C THR A 199 16.00 -24.93 -14.95
N SER A 200 16.46 -26.04 -14.36
CA SER A 200 17.70 -26.19 -13.62
C SER A 200 17.70 -25.83 -12.13
N CYS A 201 16.90 -26.55 -11.36
CA CYS A 201 17.43 -27.17 -10.14
C CYS A 201 17.52 -28.68 -10.39
N LYS A 202 18.72 -29.16 -10.74
CA LYS A 202 19.06 -30.59 -10.80
C LYS A 202 18.76 -31.24 -9.45
N LYS A 203 17.56 -31.79 -9.28
CA LYS A 203 17.29 -32.80 -8.28
C LYS A 203 17.78 -34.13 -8.85
N LYS A 204 18.80 -34.69 -8.20
CA LYS A 204 19.25 -36.06 -8.40
C LYS A 204 18.04 -36.99 -8.28
N ASN A 205 17.94 -37.90 -9.24
CA ASN A 205 17.05 -39.06 -9.23
C ASN A 205 17.09 -39.74 -7.87
N PHE A 206 15.93 -39.95 -7.28
CA PHE A 206 15.71 -40.97 -6.27
C PHE A 206 14.52 -41.79 -6.76
N ASP A 207 14.80 -43.07 -7.00
CA ASP A 207 13.97 -44.04 -7.68
C ASP A 207 12.62 -44.28 -6.98
N GLU A 208 11.58 -44.35 -7.83
CA GLU A 208 10.58 -45.41 -7.91
C GLU A 208 10.31 -46.26 -6.65
N SER A 209 9.09 -46.12 -6.10
CA SER A 209 8.27 -47.29 -5.81
C SER A 209 6.78 -46.92 -5.94
N GLU A 210 6.15 -47.49 -6.96
CA GLU A 210 4.71 -47.58 -7.15
C GLU A 210 4.07 -48.29 -5.95
N ASP A 211 2.93 -47.78 -5.49
CA ASP A 211 1.86 -48.62 -4.95
C ASP A 211 0.52 -47.92 -5.19
N ASP A 212 -0.33 -48.63 -5.94
CA ASP A 212 -1.73 -48.38 -6.25
C ASP A 212 -2.58 -48.22 -4.97
N ASP A 213 -3.42 -47.18 -4.89
CA ASP A 213 -4.72 -47.35 -4.25
C ASP A 213 -5.82 -46.44 -4.83
N SER A 214 -6.79 -47.10 -5.44
CA SER A 214 -7.98 -46.54 -6.09
C SER A 214 -9.02 -46.06 -5.07
N GLY A 215 -8.84 -44.84 -4.56
CA GLY A 215 -9.81 -44.14 -3.70
C GLY A 215 -10.83 -43.30 -4.49
N LYS A 216 -12.05 -43.79 -4.64
CA LYS A 216 -13.20 -43.13 -5.27
C LYS A 216 -13.57 -41.82 -4.53
N TRP A 217 -13.39 -40.67 -5.19
CA TRP A 217 -13.70 -39.34 -4.62
C TRP A 217 -15.17 -38.96 -4.85
N GLU A 218 -15.95 -38.77 -3.77
CA GLU A 218 -17.29 -38.16 -3.83
C GLU A 218 -17.21 -36.64 -3.55
N PRO A 219 -17.90 -35.79 -4.33
CA PRO A 219 -17.88 -34.35 -4.11
C PRO A 219 -18.73 -33.92 -2.90
N PRO A 220 -18.27 -32.94 -2.09
CA PRO A 220 -19.01 -32.46 -0.93
C PRO A 220 -20.29 -31.70 -1.32
N LYS A 221 -21.38 -32.04 -0.61
CA LYS A 221 -22.71 -31.43 -0.74
C LYS A 221 -22.66 -29.93 -0.39
N LYS A 222 -23.30 -29.12 -1.24
CA LYS A 222 -23.42 -27.66 -1.14
C LYS A 222 -23.96 -27.22 0.23
N CYS A 223 -23.16 -26.45 0.96
CA CYS A 223 -23.60 -25.79 2.19
C CYS A 223 -24.53 -24.60 1.83
N GLY A 224 -25.77 -24.66 2.31
CA GLY A 224 -26.79 -23.64 2.06
C GLY A 224 -26.43 -22.29 2.68
N ARG A 225 -26.47 -21.23 1.87
CA ARG A 225 -26.42 -19.84 2.35
C ARG A 225 -27.66 -19.53 3.18
N ARG A 226 -27.48 -19.32 4.48
CA ARG A 226 -28.42 -18.53 5.30
C ARG A 226 -28.26 -17.06 4.90
N ARG A 227 -29.38 -16.41 4.59
CA ARG A 227 -29.45 -14.95 4.48
C ARG A 227 -29.45 -14.37 5.90
N CYS A 228 -28.64 -13.36 6.12
CA CYS A 228 -28.90 -12.31 7.11
C CYS A 228 -29.08 -11.02 6.29
#